data_AF-A0A7S1P781-F1
#
_entry.id   AF-A0A7S1P781-F1
#
_cell.length_a   1.000
_cell.length_b   1.000
_cell.length_c   1.000
_cell.angle_alpha   90.00
_cell.angle_beta   90.00
_cell.angle_gamma   90.00
#
_symmetry.space_group_name_H-M   'P 1'
#
loop_
_entity.id
_entity.type
_entity.pdbx_description
1 polymer ?
#
loop_
_entity_poly.entity_id
_entity_poly.type
_entity_poly.pdbx_seq_one_letter_code
_entity_poly.pdbx_strand_id
1 'polypeptide(L)'
;RHLDCWCFFPYGSISKPQERQMTTLVGGNVHAVGVRDCPLGGDSLDEVVIELFEDRGFMQKVPLTSVNSINWGRVMVQIVHYFWCYLRLCDHIAGYSGLIEIGQEVVFSVPTGGVGNMCAGYI
;
A
#
# COMPACT_ATOMS: atom_id res chain seq x y z
N ARG A 1 5.72 16.80 -16.46
CA ARG A 1 4.59 16.96 -15.52
C ARG A 1 5.12 16.62 -14.14
N HIS A 2 5.23 17.60 -13.24
CA HIS A 2 5.73 17.40 -11.88
C HIS A 2 4.55 16.92 -11.03
N LEU A 3 4.69 15.74 -10.41
CA LEU A 3 3.67 15.13 -9.55
C LEU A 3 3.84 15.70 -8.13
N ASP A 4 2.74 16.10 -7.50
CA ASP A 4 2.69 16.44 -6.07
C ASP A 4 1.94 15.35 -5.30
N CYS A 5 2.48 14.96 -4.14
CA CYS A 5 1.91 13.95 -3.27
C CYS A 5 1.49 14.60 -1.94
N TRP A 6 0.21 14.48 -1.60
CA TRP A 6 -0.33 14.93 -0.32
C TRP A 6 -0.65 13.69 0.52
N CYS A 7 0.19 13.42 1.53
CA CYS A 7 0.08 12.22 2.35
C CYS A 7 -0.60 12.57 3.68
N PHE A 8 -1.89 12.24 3.79
CA PHE A 8 -2.65 12.37 5.03
C PHE A 8 -2.30 11.22 5.99
N PHE A 9 -2.12 11.54 7.27
CA PHE A 9 -1.96 10.54 8.33
C PHE A 9 -2.67 11.00 9.62
N PRO A 10 -3.23 10.07 10.42
CA PRO A 10 -3.92 10.43 11.65
C PRO A 10 -2.90 10.81 12.73
N TYR A 11 -2.84 12.10 13.05
CA TYR A 11 -1.84 12.67 13.96
C TYR A 11 -1.93 12.06 15.35
N GLY A 12 -0.81 11.52 15.86
CA GLY A 12 -0.74 10.85 17.16
C GLY A 12 -1.23 9.41 17.19
N SER A 13 -1.77 8.89 16.08
CA SER A 13 -2.29 7.51 15.96
C SER A 13 -1.38 6.58 15.16
N ILE A 14 -0.20 7.05 14.75
CA ILE A 14 0.85 6.26 14.11
C ILE A 14 2.13 6.26 14.97
N SER A 15 2.99 5.27 14.75
CA SER A 15 4.26 5.21 15.47
C SER A 15 5.21 6.35 15.05
N LYS A 16 6.08 6.79 15.98
CA LYS A 16 7.08 7.83 15.69
C LYS A 16 7.97 7.52 14.47
N PRO A 17 8.40 6.26 14.23
CA PRO A 17 9.13 5.94 13.01
C PRO A 17 8.31 6.13 11.73
N GLN A 18 7.03 5.73 11.72
CA GLN A 18 6.15 5.92 10.57
C GLN A 18 5.94 7.41 10.25
N GLU A 19 5.69 8.23 11.29
CA GLU A 19 5.54 9.68 11.12
C GLU A 19 6.80 10.33 10.54
N ARG A 20 7.98 9.94 11.04
CA ARG A 20 9.26 10.43 10.52
C ARG A 20 9.46 10.04 9.06
N GLN A 21 9.15 8.80 8.68
CA GLN A 21 9.25 8.36 7.28
C GLN A 21 8.42 9.22 6.31
N MET A 22 7.30 9.79 6.76
CA MET A 22 6.46 10.69 5.96
C MET A 22 6.96 12.14 6.00
N THR A 23 7.36 12.62 7.18
CA THR A 23 7.63 14.05 7.44
C THR A 23 9.07 14.50 7.20
N THR A 24 10.03 13.58 7.08
CA THR A 24 11.45 13.93 6.88
C THR A 24 11.92 13.73 5.43
N LEU A 25 11.00 13.63 4.47
CA LEU A 25 11.35 13.53 3.05
C LEU A 25 11.91 14.86 2.55
N VAL A 26 13.00 14.79 1.78
CA VAL A 26 13.73 15.97 1.28
C VAL A 26 13.12 16.52 -0.03
N GLY A 27 12.21 15.77 -0.66
CA GLY A 27 11.58 16.18 -1.92
C GLY A 27 10.52 17.26 -1.73
N GLY A 28 10.65 18.38 -2.45
CA GLY A 28 9.72 19.52 -2.35
C GLY A 28 8.31 19.28 -2.90
N ASN A 29 8.05 18.09 -3.46
CA ASN A 29 6.76 17.69 -4.03
C ASN A 29 6.00 16.68 -3.16
N VAL A 30 6.48 16.42 -1.93
CA VAL A 30 5.81 15.54 -0.97
C VAL A 30 5.41 16.35 0.25
N HIS A 31 4.11 16.37 0.52
CA HIS A 31 3.47 17.18 1.54
C HIS A 31 2.82 16.24 2.56
N ALA A 32 3.47 16.03 3.71
CA ALA A 32 2.93 15.23 4.79
C ALA A 32 1.98 16.08 5.66
N VAL A 33 0.75 15.60 5.84
CA VAL A 33 -0.32 16.35 6.53
C VAL A 33 -0.89 15.51 7.67
N GLY A 34 -0.59 15.92 8.90
CA GLY A 34 -1.13 15.31 10.10
C GLY A 34 -2.55 15.80 10.37
N VAL A 35 -3.53 14.91 10.24
CA VAL A 35 -4.95 15.20 10.47
C VAL A 35 -5.30 14.89 11.92
N ARG A 36 -5.94 15.84 12.61
CA ARG A 36 -6.43 15.66 13.98
C ARG A 36 -7.87 15.17 13.95
N ASP A 37 -8.34 14.65 15.07
CA ASP A 37 -9.74 14.21 15.24
C ASP A 37 -10.14 13.10 14.26
N CYS A 38 -9.32 12.06 14.17
CA CYS A 38 -9.59 10.86 13.37
C CYS A 38 -10.12 9.71 14.27
N PRO A 39 -11.44 9.65 14.61
CA PRO A 39 -11.99 8.68 15.54
C PRO A 39 -11.88 7.22 15.08
N LEU A 40 -11.74 7.00 13.77
CA LEU A 40 -11.53 5.68 13.15
C LEU A 40 -10.09 5.51 12.65
N GLY A 41 -9.15 6.36 13.11
CA GLY A 41 -7.76 6.30 12.70
C GLY A 41 -7.58 6.56 11.21
N GLY A 42 -7.00 5.59 10.49
CA GLY A 42 -6.77 5.71 9.04
C GLY A 42 -8.06 5.79 8.22
N ASP A 43 -9.12 5.10 8.65
CA ASP A 43 -10.38 5.03 7.90
C ASP A 43 -11.09 6.39 7.86
N SER A 44 -10.90 7.25 8.87
CA SER A 44 -11.39 8.64 8.85
C SER A 44 -10.76 9.48 7.73
N LEU A 45 -9.61 9.07 7.20
CA LEU A 45 -8.96 9.78 6.09
C LEU A 45 -9.55 9.40 4.74
N ASP A 46 -10.16 8.22 4.62
CA ASP A 46 -10.83 7.81 3.39
C ASP A 46 -12.05 8.69 3.12
N GLU A 47 -12.78 9.10 4.16
CA GLU A 47 -13.89 10.07 4.05
C GLU A 47 -13.42 11.39 3.42
N VAL A 48 -12.31 11.97 3.92
CA VAL A 48 -11.72 13.20 3.36
C VAL A 48 -11.32 13.02 1.90
N VAL A 49 -10.73 11.87 1.55
CA VAL A 49 -10.33 11.58 0.17
C VAL A 49 -11.55 11.46 -0.74
N ILE A 50 -12.60 10.77 -0.28
CA ILE A 50 -13.86 10.63 -1.04
C ILE A 50 -14.50 12.00 -1.29
N GLU A 51 -14.60 12.85 -0.27
CA GLU A 51 -15.14 14.21 -0.41
C GLU A 51 -14.37 15.03 -1.46
N LEU A 52 -13.03 14.93 -1.49
CA LEU A 52 -12.20 15.60 -2.49
C LEU A 52 -12.45 15.10 -3.92
N PHE A 53 -12.74 13.80 -4.09
CA PHE A 53 -13.09 13.24 -5.40
C PHE A 53 -14.51 13.60 -5.84
N GLU A 54 -15.42 13.82 -4.89
CA GLU A 54 -16.80 14.23 -5.16
C GLU A 54 -16.93 15.72 -5.51
N ASP A 55 -16.00 16.57 -5.05
CA ASP A 55 -15.93 17.98 -5.44
C ASP A 55 -15.49 18.14 -6.92
N ARG A 56 -16.49 18.20 -7.80
CA ARG A 56 -16.30 18.41 -9.23
C ARG A 56 -15.58 19.72 -9.57
N GLY A 57 -15.79 20.78 -8.78
CA GLY A 57 -15.15 22.07 -8.99
C GLY A 57 -13.65 22.03 -8.68
N PHE A 58 -13.28 21.27 -7.65
CA PHE A 58 -11.89 20.98 -7.32
C PHE A 58 -11.24 20.06 -8.36
N MET A 59 -11.90 18.96 -8.72
CA MET A 59 -11.41 17.98 -9.72
C MET A 59 -11.17 18.59 -11.12
N GLN A 60 -11.88 19.67 -11.48
CA GLN A 60 -11.62 20.40 -12.73
C GLN A 60 -10.33 21.22 -12.68
N LYS A 61 -9.91 21.68 -11.50
CA LYS A 61 -8.72 22.52 -11.30
C LYS A 61 -7.48 21.68 -10.99
N VAL A 62 -7.67 20.57 -10.30
CA VAL A 62 -6.61 19.67 -9.83
C VAL A 62 -6.85 18.29 -10.43
N PRO A 63 -5.94 17.75 -11.27
CA PRO A 63 -6.05 16.40 -11.81
C PRO A 63 -5.70 15.37 -10.71
N LEU A 64 -6.56 15.28 -9.70
CA LEU A 64 -6.36 14.45 -8.51
C LEU A 64 -6.36 12.98 -8.90
N THR A 65 -5.45 12.23 -8.29
CA THR A 65 -5.39 10.77 -8.37
C THR A 65 -5.03 10.22 -6.99
N SER A 66 -5.38 8.97 -6.72
CA SER A 66 -5.11 8.30 -5.44
C SER A 66 -4.38 6.98 -5.65
N VAL A 67 -3.46 6.68 -4.74
CA VAL A 67 -2.67 5.44 -4.69
C VAL A 67 -3.16 4.49 -3.59
N ASN A 68 -4.42 4.62 -3.16
CA ASN A 68 -4.99 3.84 -2.05
C ASN A 68 -5.38 2.40 -2.45
N SER A 69 -6.10 1.69 -1.58
CA SER A 69 -6.49 0.26 -1.70
C SER A 69 -7.30 -0.10 -2.94
N ILE A 70 -7.90 0.89 -3.61
CA ILE A 70 -8.71 0.71 -4.82
C ILE A 70 -7.84 0.57 -6.08
N ASN A 71 -6.56 0.97 -6.02
CA ASN A 71 -5.69 0.96 -7.20
C ASN A 71 -5.28 -0.47 -7.60
N TRP A 72 -5.81 -0.96 -8.73
CA TRP A 72 -5.51 -2.29 -9.28
C TRP A 72 -4.01 -2.57 -9.51
N GLY A 73 -3.24 -1.53 -9.81
CA GLY A 73 -1.78 -1.62 -9.95
C GLY A 73 -1.10 -2.16 -8.69
N ARG A 74 -1.64 -1.88 -7.50
CA ARG A 74 -1.10 -2.41 -6.24
C ARG A 74 -1.26 -3.92 -6.14
N VAL A 75 -2.43 -4.45 -6.50
CA VAL A 75 -2.69 -5.90 -6.49
C VAL A 75 -1.79 -6.60 -7.51
N MET A 76 -1.69 -6.07 -8.73
CA MET A 76 -0.84 -6.64 -9.78
C MET A 76 0.63 -6.77 -9.35
N VAL A 77 1.19 -5.75 -8.70
CA VAL A 77 2.58 -5.78 -8.23
C VAL A 77 2.77 -6.78 -7.08
N GLN A 78 1.76 -6.96 -6.23
CA GLN A 78 1.80 -7.92 -5.12
C GLN A 78 1.79 -9.38 -5.59
N ILE A 79 1.21 -9.70 -6.75
CA ILE A 79 1.22 -11.07 -7.31
C ILE A 79 2.67 -11.58 -7.45
N VAL A 80 3.58 -10.69 -7.86
CA VAL A 80 4.97 -11.04 -8.18
C VAL A 80 5.69 -11.70 -6.99
N HIS A 81 5.46 -11.23 -5.75
CA HIS A 81 6.15 -11.80 -4.60
C HIS A 81 5.64 -13.20 -4.22
N TYR A 82 4.41 -13.55 -4.57
CA TYR A 82 3.89 -14.91 -4.35
C TYR A 82 4.62 -15.92 -5.25
N PHE A 83 4.72 -15.62 -6.55
CA PHE A 83 5.50 -16.42 -7.49
C PHE A 83 6.97 -16.50 -7.07
N TRP A 84 7.56 -15.37 -6.70
CA TRP A 84 8.95 -15.33 -6.25
C TRP A 84 9.17 -16.21 -5.01
N CYS A 85 8.32 -16.10 -3.99
CA CYS A 85 8.41 -16.94 -2.78
C CYS A 85 8.23 -18.42 -3.10
N TYR A 86 7.27 -18.79 -3.96
CA TYR A 86 7.04 -20.18 -4.35
C TYR A 86 8.25 -20.78 -5.07
N LEU A 87 8.78 -20.06 -6.08
CA LEU A 87 9.97 -20.49 -6.81
C LEU A 87 11.19 -20.61 -5.89
N ARG A 88 11.32 -19.73 -4.90
CA ARG A 88 12.38 -19.82 -3.88
C ARG A 88 12.29 -21.05 -2.99
N LEU A 89 11.10 -21.59 -2.75
CA LEU A 89 10.93 -22.85 -2.03
C LEU A 89 11.28 -24.07 -2.91
N CYS A 90 11.09 -23.95 -4.23
CA CYS A 90 11.50 -24.96 -5.22
C CYS A 90 13.00 -24.89 -5.54
N ASP A 91 13.62 -23.72 -5.41
CA ASP A 91 15.01 -23.48 -5.78
C ASP A 91 15.98 -24.30 -4.92
N HIS A 92 16.96 -24.92 -5.58
CA HIS A 92 18.14 -25.50 -4.96
C HIS A 92 19.18 -24.41 -4.64
N ILE A 93 18.93 -23.59 -3.63
CA ILE A 93 19.88 -22.53 -3.26
C ILE A 93 21.02 -23.13 -2.43
N ALA A 94 22.26 -22.92 -2.90
CA ALA A 94 23.50 -23.24 -2.18
C ALA A 94 23.65 -24.70 -1.70
N GLY A 95 23.38 -25.67 -2.58
CA GLY A 95 23.66 -27.09 -2.32
C GLY A 95 22.63 -27.81 -1.44
N TYR A 96 21.54 -27.15 -1.08
CA TYR A 96 20.37 -27.79 -0.47
C TYR A 96 19.38 -28.23 -1.54
N SER A 97 18.73 -29.38 -1.32
CA SER A 97 17.53 -29.73 -2.07
C SER A 97 16.44 -28.69 -1.81
N GLY A 98 15.67 -28.30 -2.83
CA GLY A 98 14.48 -27.47 -2.65
C GLY A 98 13.58 -28.06 -1.56
N LEU A 99 12.93 -27.19 -0.76
CA LEU A 99 12.03 -27.63 0.32
C LEU A 99 10.78 -28.33 -0.22
N ILE A 100 10.38 -27.97 -1.44
CA ILE A 100 9.24 -28.53 -2.16
C ILE A 100 9.60 -28.74 -3.63
N GLU A 101 8.82 -29.57 -4.31
CA GLU A 101 8.84 -29.68 -5.78
C GLU A 101 7.78 -28.78 -6.42
N ILE A 102 8.00 -28.39 -7.67
CA ILE A 102 7.00 -27.67 -8.47
C ILE A 102 5.73 -28.52 -8.57
N GLY A 103 4.58 -27.90 -8.29
CA GLY A 103 3.28 -28.55 -8.20
C GLY A 103 2.85 -28.92 -6.78
N GLN A 104 3.75 -28.87 -5.80
CA GLN A 104 3.35 -29.08 -4.40
C GLN A 104 2.66 -27.84 -3.82
N GLU A 105 1.67 -28.08 -2.96
CA GLU A 105 0.90 -27.03 -2.28
C GLU A 105 1.74 -26.34 -1.20
N VAL A 106 1.51 -25.03 -1.05
CA VAL A 106 2.14 -24.20 -0.02
C VAL A 106 1.09 -23.40 0.74
N VAL A 107 1.32 -23.20 2.03
CA VAL A 107 0.43 -22.41 2.88
C VAL A 107 1.04 -21.02 3.10
N PHE A 108 0.35 -19.99 2.63
CA PHE A 108 0.69 -18.60 2.92
C PHE A 108 -0.19 -18.08 4.07
N SER A 109 0.44 -17.64 5.16
CA SER A 109 -0.24 -16.88 6.21
C SER A 109 -0.08 -15.39 5.95
N VAL A 110 -1.19 -14.69 5.69
CA VAL A 110 -1.19 -13.28 5.25
C VAL A 110 -1.88 -12.43 6.31
N PRO A 111 -1.15 -11.59 7.08
CA PRO A 111 -1.79 -10.60 7.94
C PRO A 111 -2.50 -9.57 7.06
N THR A 112 -3.82 -9.45 7.21
CA THR A 112 -4.63 -8.64 6.30
C THR A 112 -5.41 -7.55 7.02
N GLY A 113 -5.40 -6.35 6.41
CA GLY A 113 -6.41 -5.32 6.60
C GLY A 113 -7.32 -5.29 5.36
N GLY A 114 -7.06 -4.35 4.44
CA GLY A 114 -7.83 -4.16 3.20
C GLY A 114 -7.72 -5.23 2.10
N VAL A 115 -7.36 -6.48 2.44
CA VAL A 115 -7.48 -7.70 1.60
C VAL A 115 -6.67 -7.75 0.30
N GLY A 116 -6.06 -6.64 -0.16
CA GLY A 116 -5.32 -6.60 -1.43
C GLY A 116 -4.21 -7.65 -1.57
N ASN A 117 -3.42 -7.88 -0.52
CA ASN A 117 -2.33 -8.88 -0.55
C ASN A 117 -2.88 -10.31 -0.65
N MET A 118 -3.96 -10.61 0.10
CA MET A 118 -4.63 -11.92 0.00
C MET A 118 -5.22 -12.13 -1.40
N CYS A 119 -5.85 -11.10 -1.99
CA CYS A 119 -6.35 -11.15 -3.35
C CYS A 119 -5.22 -11.41 -4.36
N ALA A 120 -4.07 -10.77 -4.20
CA ALA A 120 -2.89 -11.00 -5.03
C ALA A 120 -2.34 -12.43 -4.93
N GLY A 121 -2.47 -13.09 -3.77
CA GLY A 121 -2.08 -14.50 -3.62
C GLY A 121 -3.10 -15.49 -4.18
N TYR A 122 -4.35 -15.07 -4.34
CA TYR A 122 -5.41 -15.88 -4.95
C TYR A 122 -5.35 -15.87 -6.49
N ILE A 123 -4.91 -14.75 -7.08
CA ILE A 123 -4.73 -14.55 -8.53
C ILE A 123 -3.47 -15.27 -9.00
#